data_AF-V8GAF4-F1
#
_entry.id   AF-V8GAF4-F1
#
_cell.length_a   1.000
_cell.length_b   1.000
_cell.length_c   1.000
_cell.angle_alpha   90.00
_cell.angle_beta   90.00
_cell.angle_gamma   90.00
#
_symmetry.space_group_name_H-M   'P 1'
#
loop_
_entity.id
_entity.type
_entity.pdbx_description
1 polymer ?
#
loop_
_entity_poly.entity_id
_entity_poly.type
_entity_poly.pdbx_seq_one_letter_code
_entity_poly.pdbx_strand_id
1 'polypeptide(L)'
;MSEFDLPIDATSPSSMFQMPEPLYLPIPQETIYEVAFSMAMAEHVSEDDLEGFLLQFDITPIQFANLSSSPIYARALAEAKAFIKENGANRGFKVRARYYVERLVDDMYKMARDKGTDPSLRLKMFETLAKYADVDPSADKKGKEGASGTVINISVGQGIRGISDMPTVVIDNGGA
;
A
#
# COMPACT_ATOMS: atom_id res chain seq x y z
N MET A 1 17.25 -77.12 41.90
CA MET A 1 16.19 -76.09 41.85
C MET A 1 16.84 -74.83 41.30
N SER A 2 16.66 -74.57 40.01
CA SER A 2 17.31 -73.46 39.30
C SER A 2 16.42 -72.22 39.38
N GLU A 3 16.91 -71.17 40.03
CA GLU A 3 16.33 -69.82 39.96
C GLU A 3 16.46 -69.31 38.53
N PHE A 4 15.31 -68.99 37.94
CA PHE A 4 15.17 -68.47 36.59
C PHE A 4 14.96 -66.95 36.73
N ASP A 5 16.06 -66.20 36.71
CA ASP A 5 16.05 -64.75 36.85
C ASP A 5 15.93 -64.13 35.45
N LEU A 6 14.75 -63.62 35.11
CA LEU A 6 14.50 -62.93 33.84
C LEU A 6 14.75 -61.42 34.04
N PRO A 7 15.62 -60.79 33.24
CA PRO A 7 15.79 -59.34 33.30
C PRO A 7 14.53 -58.65 32.76
N ILE A 8 13.84 -57.94 33.66
CA ILE A 8 12.75 -57.03 33.32
C ILE A 8 13.40 -55.79 32.70
N ASP A 9 13.38 -55.70 31.37
CA ASP A 9 13.83 -54.53 30.63
C ASP A 9 12.81 -53.38 30.84
N ALA A 10 13.05 -52.59 31.89
CA ALA A 10 12.23 -51.45 32.30
C ALA A 10 12.54 -50.17 31.50
N THR A 11 12.83 -50.31 30.21
CA THR A 11 13.24 -49.19 29.34
C THR A 11 12.45 -49.16 28.03
N SER A 12 11.12 -49.20 28.12
CA SER A 12 10.31 -48.49 27.12
C SER A 12 9.96 -47.12 27.69
N PRO A 13 10.70 -46.04 27.34
CA PRO A 13 10.25 -44.70 27.64
C PRO A 13 8.89 -44.56 26.98
N SER A 14 7.88 -44.30 27.80
CA SER A 14 6.55 -43.86 27.39
C SER A 14 6.71 -43.00 26.14
N SER A 15 6.27 -43.50 25.00
CA SER A 15 6.13 -42.72 23.79
C SER A 15 5.09 -41.65 24.14
N MET A 16 5.57 -40.56 24.75
CA MET A 16 4.79 -39.37 24.98
C MET A 16 4.14 -39.07 23.65
N PHE A 17 2.83 -39.02 23.66
CA PHE A 17 2.01 -38.56 22.56
C PHE A 17 2.68 -37.29 22.02
N GLN A 18 3.49 -37.43 20.96
CA GLN A 18 4.12 -36.30 20.30
C GLN A 18 2.95 -35.59 19.64
N MET A 19 2.39 -34.61 20.35
CA MET A 19 1.41 -33.74 19.75
C MET A 19 2.08 -33.15 18.52
N PRO A 20 1.47 -33.29 17.33
CA PRO A 20 2.01 -32.72 16.13
C PRO A 20 2.24 -31.23 16.40
N GLU A 21 3.44 -30.75 16.07
CA GLU A 21 3.77 -29.34 16.22
C GLU A 21 2.68 -28.51 15.52
N PRO A 22 2.18 -27.44 16.17
CA PRO A 22 1.16 -26.60 15.56
C PRO A 22 1.68 -26.10 14.22
N LEU A 23 0.92 -26.34 13.16
CA LEU A 23 1.26 -25.86 11.83
C LEU A 23 1.19 -24.33 11.83
N TYR A 24 2.34 -23.68 11.97
CA TYR A 24 2.42 -22.24 11.84
C TYR A 24 2.20 -21.88 10.37
N LEU A 25 1.07 -21.21 10.10
CA LEU A 25 0.84 -20.65 8.78
C LEU A 25 1.91 -19.59 8.49
N PRO A 26 2.47 -19.58 7.26
CA PRO A 26 3.42 -18.55 6.87
C PRO A 26 2.73 -17.19 6.91
N ILE A 27 3.40 -16.20 7.51
CA ILE A 27 2.90 -14.83 7.56
C ILE A 27 2.83 -14.30 6.13
N PRO A 28 1.68 -13.75 5.67
CA PRO A 28 1.59 -13.12 4.37
C PRO A 28 2.64 -12.02 4.24
N GLN A 29 3.27 -11.91 3.07
CA GLN A 29 4.29 -10.87 2.85
C GLN A 29 3.73 -9.46 3.08
N GLU A 30 2.42 -9.26 2.91
CA GLU A 30 1.75 -7.98 3.11
C GLU A 30 1.84 -7.51 4.57
N THR A 31 1.61 -8.44 5.49
CA THR A 31 1.59 -8.21 6.93
C THR A 31 2.98 -7.86 7.47
N ILE A 32 4.06 -8.35 6.81
CA ILE A 32 5.45 -8.08 7.20
C ILE A 32 5.75 -6.58 7.24
N TYR A 33 5.34 -5.86 6.19
CA TYR A 33 5.61 -4.43 6.06
C TYR A 33 4.73 -3.60 6.99
N GLU A 34 3.47 -4.00 7.19
CA GLU A 34 2.55 -3.33 8.11
C GLU A 34 3.05 -3.42 9.55
N VAL A 35 3.51 -4.60 9.95
CA VAL A 35 4.11 -4.85 11.27
C VAL A 35 5.41 -4.06 11.42
N ALA A 36 6.28 -4.07 10.40
CA ALA A 36 7.52 -3.29 10.42
C ALA A 36 7.26 -1.79 10.56
N PHE A 37 6.28 -1.24 9.83
CA PHE A 37 5.93 0.17 9.90
C PHE A 37 5.31 0.54 11.25
N SER A 38 4.41 -0.30 11.75
CA SER A 38 3.74 -0.08 13.03
C SER A 38 4.74 -0.19 14.20
N MET A 39 5.72 -1.09 14.09
CA MET A 39 6.84 -1.19 15.03
C MET A 39 7.77 0.03 14.96
N ALA A 40 8.05 0.55 13.75
CA ALA A 40 8.84 1.77 13.59
C ALA A 40 8.15 3.00 14.19
N MET A 41 6.82 3.08 14.07
CA MET A 41 6.00 4.15 14.67
C MET A 41 5.96 4.08 16.19
N ALA A 42 6.01 2.87 16.75
CA ALA A 42 5.84 2.68 18.17
C ALA A 42 7.10 3.00 18.99
N GLU A 43 8.25 3.22 18.33
CA GLU A 43 9.60 3.68 18.77
C GLU A 43 10.20 3.00 20.02
N HIS A 44 9.40 2.77 21.07
CA HIS A 44 9.65 1.96 22.26
C HIS A 44 8.37 1.19 22.69
N VAL A 45 8.14 0.01 22.12
CA VAL A 45 7.12 -0.92 22.63
C VAL A 45 7.74 -1.65 23.83
N SER A 46 7.12 -1.57 25.00
CA SER A 46 7.54 -2.39 26.15
C SER A 46 7.26 -3.87 25.85
N GLU A 47 7.97 -4.81 26.48
CA GLU A 47 7.71 -6.25 26.26
C GLU A 47 6.25 -6.62 26.57
N ASP A 48 5.65 -5.98 27.58
CA ASP A 48 4.25 -6.18 27.96
C ASP A 48 3.26 -5.65 26.88
N ASP A 49 3.63 -4.57 26.18
CA ASP A 49 2.82 -3.99 25.09
C ASP A 49 3.02 -4.73 23.76
N LEU A 50 4.11 -5.48 23.61
CA LEU A 50 4.45 -6.19 22.39
C LEU A 50 3.45 -7.30 22.09
N GLU A 51 3.02 -8.05 23.11
CA GLU A 51 2.00 -9.09 22.93
C GLU A 51 0.66 -8.50 22.48
N GLY A 52 0.23 -7.41 23.12
CA GLY A 52 -0.98 -6.69 22.74
C GLY A 52 -0.92 -6.09 21.32
N PHE A 53 0.27 -5.67 20.89
CA PHE A 53 0.52 -5.18 19.55
C PHE A 53 0.47 -6.30 18.50
N LEU A 54 1.13 -7.44 18.76
CA LEU A 54 1.17 -8.57 17.82
C LEU A 54 -0.20 -9.23 17.63
N LEU A 55 -1.05 -9.22 18.67
CA LEU A 55 -2.44 -9.65 18.60
C LEU A 55 -3.26 -8.87 17.56
N GLN A 56 -2.95 -7.59 17.29
CA GLN A 56 -3.67 -6.80 16.27
C GLN A 56 -3.44 -7.32 14.85
N PHE A 57 -2.37 -8.07 14.64
CA PHE A 57 -1.98 -8.61 13.34
C PHE A 57 -2.18 -10.13 13.27
N ASP A 58 -2.82 -10.74 14.27
CA ASP A 58 -2.96 -12.19 14.42
C ASP A 58 -1.60 -12.93 14.37
N ILE A 59 -0.53 -12.28 14.88
CA ILE A 59 0.83 -12.83 14.90
C ILE A 59 1.15 -13.37 16.29
N THR A 60 1.61 -14.61 16.34
CA THR A 60 2.12 -15.20 17.58
C THR A 60 3.56 -14.73 17.88
N PRO A 61 4.00 -14.72 19.16
CA PRO A 61 5.37 -14.34 19.51
C PRO A 61 6.44 -15.18 18.78
N ILE A 62 6.16 -16.47 18.55
CA ILE A 62 7.05 -17.39 17.84
C ILE A 62 7.16 -17.01 16.35
N GLN A 63 6.03 -16.68 15.72
CA GLN A 63 6.01 -16.16 14.35
C GLN A 63 6.78 -14.82 14.25
N PHE A 64 6.66 -13.95 15.25
CA PHE A 64 7.42 -12.72 15.31
C PHE A 64 8.93 -12.93 15.52
N ALA A 65 9.34 -13.92 16.31
CA ALA A 65 10.75 -14.29 16.45
C ALA A 65 11.34 -14.72 15.09
N ASN A 66 10.60 -15.54 14.35
CA ASN A 66 10.97 -15.92 12.98
C ASN A 66 10.98 -14.71 12.03
N LEU A 67 9.99 -13.82 12.15
CA LEU A 67 9.89 -12.62 11.32
C LEU A 67 11.04 -11.65 11.57
N SER A 68 11.39 -11.39 12.83
CA SER A 68 12.46 -10.47 13.22
C SER A 68 13.84 -10.95 12.77
N SER A 69 14.02 -12.27 12.61
CA SER A 69 15.22 -12.85 11.99
C SER A 69 15.28 -12.71 10.46
N SER A 70 14.18 -12.35 9.81
CA SER A 70 14.10 -12.25 8.35
C SER A 70 14.76 -10.97 7.83
N PRO A 71 15.63 -11.06 6.80
CA PRO A 71 16.26 -9.89 6.19
C PRO A 71 15.25 -8.94 5.53
N ILE A 72 14.11 -9.48 5.07
CA ILE A 72 13.04 -8.69 4.45
C ILE A 72 12.42 -7.75 5.48
N TYR A 73 12.13 -8.28 6.67
CA TYR A 73 11.58 -7.51 7.78
C TYR A 73 12.56 -6.44 8.27
N ALA A 74 13.84 -6.80 8.43
CA ALA A 74 14.87 -5.86 8.86
C ALA A 74 15.01 -4.67 7.89
N ARG A 75 14.96 -4.93 6.57
CA ARG A 75 14.98 -3.90 5.55
C ARG A 75 13.73 -3.01 5.61
N ALA A 76 12.54 -3.63 5.69
CA ALA A 76 11.28 -2.90 5.79
C ALA A 76 11.23 -1.99 7.03
N LEU A 77 11.75 -2.48 8.17
CA LEU A 77 11.83 -1.71 9.41
C LEU A 77 12.80 -0.52 9.28
N ALA A 78 13.95 -0.71 8.62
CA ALA A 78 14.91 0.36 8.37
C ALA A 78 14.34 1.44 7.45
N GLU A 79 13.69 1.05 6.36
CA GLU A 79 13.00 1.96 5.43
C GLU A 79 11.89 2.75 6.15
N ALA A 80 11.08 2.08 6.97
CA ALA A 80 10.04 2.73 7.78
C ALA A 80 10.63 3.76 8.76
N LYS A 81 11.72 3.41 9.48
CA LYS A 81 12.40 4.32 10.41
C LYS A 81 13.01 5.53 9.70
N ALA A 82 13.70 5.30 8.58
CA ALA A 82 14.29 6.38 7.78
C ALA A 82 13.21 7.35 7.30
N PHE A 83 12.08 6.82 6.85
CA PHE A 83 10.96 7.62 6.42
C PHE A 83 10.35 8.46 7.55
N ILE A 84 10.09 7.86 8.72
CA ILE A 84 9.52 8.56 9.88
C ILE A 84 10.45 9.70 10.30
N LYS A 85 11.76 9.47 10.27
CA LYS A 85 12.78 10.49 10.56
C LYS A 85 12.74 11.67 9.57
N GLU A 86 12.51 11.39 8.29
CA GLU A 86 12.49 12.42 7.23
C GLU A 86 11.17 13.21 7.17
N ASN A 87 10.03 12.54 7.41
CA ASN A 87 8.70 13.09 7.14
C ASN A 87 7.85 13.36 8.40
N GLY A 88 8.29 12.89 9.57
CA GLY A 88 7.59 12.99 10.84
C GLY A 88 6.46 11.95 11.03
N ALA A 89 6.21 11.56 12.29
CA ALA A 89 5.23 10.53 12.66
C ALA A 89 3.79 10.82 12.19
N ASN A 90 3.41 12.10 12.13
CA ASN A 90 2.06 12.53 11.71
C ASN A 90 1.76 12.28 10.22
N ARG A 91 2.76 11.96 9.39
CA ARG A 91 2.55 11.58 7.99
C ARG A 91 2.33 10.08 7.81
N GLY A 92 2.29 9.27 8.87
CA GLY A 92 2.17 7.80 8.79
C GLY A 92 0.99 7.29 7.97
N PHE A 93 -0.14 8.02 7.95
CA PHE A 93 -1.28 7.68 7.07
C PHE A 93 -0.94 7.84 5.58
N LYS A 94 -0.24 8.91 5.19
CA LYS A 94 0.20 9.11 3.79
C LYS A 94 1.16 8.00 3.34
N VAL A 95 1.92 7.44 4.26
CA VAL A 95 2.86 6.34 3.96
C VAL A 95 2.14 5.04 3.76
N ARG A 96 1.24 4.68 4.68
CA ARG A 96 0.39 3.50 4.51
C ARG A 96 -0.39 3.63 3.21
N ALA A 97 -0.98 4.80 2.94
CA ALA A 97 -1.67 5.07 1.69
C ALA A 97 -0.73 4.93 0.47
N ARG A 98 0.50 5.46 0.51
CA ARG A 98 1.47 5.31 -0.60
C ARG A 98 1.86 3.86 -0.82
N TYR A 99 2.12 3.11 0.25
CA TYR A 99 2.44 1.69 0.20
C TYR A 99 1.28 0.86 -0.36
N TYR A 100 0.05 1.10 0.10
CA TYR A 100 -1.14 0.46 -0.49
C TYR A 100 -1.35 0.89 -1.93
N VAL A 101 -1.09 2.15 -2.29
CA VAL A 101 -1.16 2.62 -3.67
C VAL A 101 -0.14 1.88 -4.53
N GLU A 102 1.12 1.74 -4.10
CA GLU A 102 2.14 0.99 -4.84
C GLU A 102 1.73 -0.46 -5.09
N ARG A 103 1.06 -1.11 -4.13
CA ARG A 103 0.47 -2.44 -4.32
C ARG A 103 -0.72 -2.42 -5.29
N LEU A 104 -1.55 -1.37 -5.22
CA LEU A 104 -2.72 -1.21 -6.08
C LEU A 104 -2.33 -0.89 -7.53
N VAL A 105 -1.13 -0.35 -7.78
CA VAL A 105 -0.66 0.02 -9.12
C VAL A 105 -0.73 -1.17 -10.09
N ASP A 106 -0.30 -2.36 -9.65
CA ASP A 106 -0.32 -3.56 -10.50
C ASP A 106 -1.75 -3.98 -10.87
N ASP A 107 -2.68 -3.91 -9.92
CA ASP A 107 -4.07 -4.26 -10.15
C ASP A 107 -4.80 -3.19 -10.95
N MET A 108 -4.49 -1.92 -10.73
CA MET A 108 -4.92 -0.80 -11.58
C MET A 108 -4.44 -0.99 -13.02
N TYR A 109 -3.20 -1.45 -13.22
CA TYR A 109 -2.65 -1.72 -14.55
C TYR A 109 -3.34 -2.91 -15.24
N LYS A 110 -3.59 -4.00 -14.49
CA LYS A 110 -4.37 -5.15 -14.98
C LYS A 110 -5.78 -4.73 -15.40
N MET A 111 -6.49 -3.99 -14.54
CA MET A 111 -7.84 -3.47 -14.83
C MET A 111 -7.85 -2.52 -16.03
N ALA A 112 -6.83 -1.66 -16.16
CA ALA A 112 -6.72 -0.74 -17.30
C ALA A 112 -6.57 -1.48 -18.64
N ARG A 113 -5.92 -2.66 -18.64
CA ARG A 113 -5.70 -3.48 -19.85
C ARG A 113 -6.78 -4.52 -20.12
N ASP A 114 -7.59 -4.87 -19.13
CA ASP A 114 -8.68 -5.82 -19.32
C ASP A 114 -9.70 -5.30 -20.35
N LYS A 115 -10.16 -6.17 -21.24
CA LYS A 115 -11.17 -5.82 -22.26
C LYS A 115 -12.60 -5.96 -21.73
N GLY A 116 -12.79 -6.69 -20.62
CA GLY A 116 -14.09 -6.84 -19.96
C GLY A 116 -14.47 -5.65 -19.07
N THR A 117 -13.51 -4.83 -18.69
CA THR A 117 -13.71 -3.66 -17.84
C THR A 117 -14.30 -2.47 -18.63
N ASP A 118 -15.24 -1.73 -18.02
CA ASP A 118 -15.90 -0.57 -18.63
C ASP A 118 -14.87 0.43 -19.23
N PRO A 119 -15.05 0.91 -20.48
CA PRO A 119 -14.12 1.86 -21.10
C PRO A 119 -13.85 3.11 -20.26
N SER A 120 -14.86 3.63 -19.57
CA SER A 120 -14.74 4.85 -18.76
C SER A 120 -13.87 4.61 -17.53
N LEU A 121 -13.99 3.43 -16.92
CA LEU A 121 -13.17 3.03 -15.78
C LEU A 121 -11.71 2.83 -16.18
N ARG A 122 -11.45 2.22 -17.34
CA ARG A 122 -10.10 2.03 -17.87
C ARG A 122 -9.38 3.35 -18.11
N LEU A 123 -10.08 4.33 -18.70
CA LEU A 123 -9.52 5.67 -18.91
C LEU A 123 -9.14 6.32 -17.58
N LYS A 124 -10.01 6.28 -16.56
CA LYS A 124 -9.71 6.81 -15.23
C LYS A 124 -8.50 6.13 -14.57
N MET A 125 -8.35 4.83 -14.75
CA MET A 125 -7.18 4.10 -14.23
C MET A 125 -5.89 4.54 -14.93
N PHE A 126 -5.91 4.72 -16.26
CA PHE A 126 -4.76 5.27 -16.99
C PHE A 126 -4.42 6.70 -16.56
N GLU A 127 -5.41 7.58 -16.37
CA GLU A 127 -5.17 8.95 -15.87
C GLU A 127 -4.54 8.94 -14.48
N THR A 128 -5.01 8.06 -13.61
CA THR A 128 -4.50 7.95 -12.24
C THR A 128 -3.07 7.39 -12.24
N LEU A 129 -2.78 6.39 -13.07
CA LEU A 129 -1.42 5.87 -13.26
C LEU A 129 -0.47 6.93 -13.86
N ALA A 130 -0.93 7.72 -14.83
CA ALA A 130 -0.13 8.79 -15.42
C ALA A 130 0.21 9.89 -14.40
N LYS A 131 -0.73 10.23 -13.51
CA LYS A 131 -0.49 11.14 -12.39
C LYS A 131 0.52 10.59 -11.38
N TYR A 132 0.48 9.29 -11.10
CA TYR A 132 1.45 8.67 -10.19
C TYR A 132 2.85 8.55 -10.79
N ALA A 133 2.95 8.34 -12.09
CA ALA A 133 4.22 8.29 -12.80
C ALA A 133 4.77 9.69 -13.18
N ASP A 134 4.07 10.76 -12.78
CA ASP A 134 4.40 12.16 -13.08
C ASP A 134 4.60 12.43 -14.59
N VAL A 135 3.87 11.69 -15.42
CA VAL A 135 3.89 11.81 -16.89
C VAL A 135 2.70 12.62 -17.39
N ASP A 136 1.89 13.17 -16.48
CA ASP A 136 0.76 14.02 -16.82
C ASP A 136 1.29 15.38 -17.32
N PRO A 137 1.07 15.74 -18.61
CA PRO A 137 1.52 17.02 -19.17
C PRO A 137 0.85 18.24 -18.50
N SER A 138 -0.15 18.02 -17.64
CA SER A 138 -0.81 19.04 -16.83
C SER A 138 -0.04 19.39 -15.55
N ALA A 139 0.86 18.51 -15.08
CA ALA A 139 1.64 18.73 -13.85
C ALA A 139 2.68 19.85 -14.03
N ASP A 140 3.34 19.90 -15.19
CA ASP A 140 4.32 20.96 -15.54
C ASP A 140 3.71 22.36 -15.68
N LYS A 141 2.38 22.46 -15.80
CA LYS A 141 1.68 23.76 -15.94
C LYS A 141 1.30 24.41 -14.61
N LYS A 142 1.47 23.71 -13.47
CA LYS A 142 1.11 24.25 -12.14
C LYS A 142 2.16 25.19 -11.51
N GLY A 143 3.16 25.63 -12.29
CA GLY A 143 4.16 26.60 -11.87
C GLY A 143 3.96 28.03 -12.40
N LYS A 144 2.89 28.32 -13.15
CA LYS A 144 2.57 29.69 -13.57
C LYS A 144 1.20 30.10 -13.04
N GLU A 145 1.22 30.95 -12.01
CA GLU A 145 0.10 31.78 -11.62
C GLU A 145 -0.50 32.49 -12.85
N GLY A 146 -1.83 32.49 -12.96
CA GLY A 146 -2.55 33.40 -13.85
C GLY A 146 -3.71 32.79 -14.62
N ALA A 147 -4.91 33.27 -14.30
CA ALA A 147 -6.14 33.21 -15.09
C ALA A 147 -6.89 31.86 -15.14
N SER A 148 -7.86 31.75 -14.22
CA SER A 148 -9.09 30.98 -14.40
C SER A 148 -9.82 31.46 -15.65
N GLY A 149 -10.05 30.55 -16.61
CA GLY A 149 -10.79 30.80 -17.83
C GLY A 149 -10.20 30.06 -19.02
N THR A 150 -10.75 28.90 -19.37
CA THR A 150 -10.43 28.23 -20.63
C THR A 150 -11.05 29.02 -21.77
N VAL A 151 -10.35 30.04 -22.27
CA VAL A 151 -10.72 30.75 -23.49
C VAL A 151 -10.31 29.89 -24.68
N ILE A 152 -11.27 29.18 -25.28
CA ILE A 152 -11.07 28.50 -26.55
C ILE A 152 -11.12 29.57 -27.64
N ASN A 153 -9.95 30.09 -28.01
CA ASN A 153 -9.83 31.07 -29.09
C ASN A 153 -9.73 30.33 -30.44
N ILE A 154 -10.87 30.08 -31.09
CA ILE A 154 -10.91 29.48 -32.42
C ILE A 154 -10.55 30.56 -33.43
N SER A 155 -9.26 30.69 -33.73
CA SER A 155 -8.79 31.49 -34.85
C SER A 155 -9.02 30.72 -36.16
N VAL A 156 -10.22 30.89 -36.74
CA VAL A 156 -10.46 30.48 -38.13
C VAL A 156 -9.67 31.44 -39.01
N GLY A 157 -8.53 30.96 -39.51
CA GLY A 157 -7.67 31.71 -40.41
C GLY A 157 -8.43 32.18 -41.65
N GLN A 158 -8.48 33.50 -41.80
CA GLN A 158 -8.45 34.27 -43.05
C GLN A 158 -9.07 33.62 -44.30
N GLY A 159 -10.25 34.10 -44.67
CA GLY A 159 -10.69 33.96 -46.05
C GLY A 159 -12.17 34.22 -46.31
N ILE A 160 -12.70 35.39 -45.96
CA ILE A 160 -13.69 36.14 -46.75
C ILE A 160 -13.65 37.59 -46.22
N ARG A 161 -13.39 38.53 -47.12
CA ARG A 161 -13.37 39.97 -46.85
C ARG A 161 -14.79 40.45 -46.55
N GLY A 162 -14.92 41.26 -45.50
CA GLY A 162 -16.07 42.12 -45.27
C GLY A 162 -17.18 41.45 -44.47
N ILE A 163 -17.20 41.73 -43.18
CA ILE A 163 -18.34 42.26 -42.40
C ILE A 163 -17.72 42.64 -41.05
N SER A 164 -17.49 43.94 -40.90
CA SER A 164 -17.33 44.59 -39.61
C SER A 164 -18.62 44.47 -38.82
N ASP A 165 -18.48 44.35 -37.50
CA ASP A 165 -19.53 44.25 -36.49
C ASP A 165 -20.38 42.99 -36.52
N MET A 166 -20.40 42.29 -35.37
CA MET A 166 -21.64 41.78 -34.76
C MET A 166 -21.39 41.46 -33.27
N PRO A 167 -22.43 41.57 -32.43
CA PRO A 167 -22.31 41.90 -31.01
C PRO A 167 -22.03 40.68 -30.12
N THR A 168 -21.31 40.92 -29.03
CA THR A 168 -21.12 39.98 -27.93
C THR A 168 -22.47 39.67 -27.28
N VAL A 169 -22.97 38.45 -27.43
CA VAL A 169 -24.15 37.99 -26.68
C VAL A 169 -23.67 37.53 -25.30
N VAL A 170 -23.91 38.37 -24.28
CA VAL A 170 -23.80 37.98 -22.87
C VAL A 170 -25.11 37.31 -22.48
N ILE A 171 -25.06 36.00 -22.21
CA ILE A 171 -26.19 35.29 -21.60
C ILE A 171 -26.02 35.42 -20.09
N ASP A 172 -26.79 36.33 -19.50
CA ASP A 172 -26.96 36.44 -18.04
C ASP A 172 -28.01 35.41 -17.60
N ASN A 173 -27.56 34.32 -16.98
CA ASN A 173 -28.47 33.38 -16.32
C ASN A 173 -28.77 33.92 -14.91
N GLY A 174 -29.72 34.86 -14.86
CA GLY A 174 -30.24 35.42 -13.61
C GLY A 174 -30.81 34.34 -12.70
N GLY A 175 -30.39 34.36 -11.44
CA GLY A 175 -31.03 33.67 -10.32
C GLY A 175 -31.39 34.69 -9.25
N ALA A 176 -32.71 34.89 -9.07
CA ALA A 176 -33.31 35.61 -7.95
C ALA A 176 -33.12 34.87 -6.62
#